data_AF-A0A562UDX6-F1
#
_entry.id   AF-A0A562UDX6-F1
#
_cell.length_a   1.000
_cell.length_b   1.000
_cell.length_c   1.000
_cell.angle_alpha   90.00
_cell.angle_beta   90.00
_cell.angle_gamma   90.00
#
_symmetry.space_group_name_H-M   'P 1'
#
loop_
_entity.id
_entity.type
_entity.pdbx_description
1 polymer ?
#
loop_
_entity_poly.entity_id
_entity_poly.type
_entity_poly.pdbx_seq_one_letter_code
_entity_poly.pdbx_strand_id
1 'polypeptide(L)'
;MNKKVGVAQIRYNTDSNGHDQCWRLVLDGEEIIVESVQIHAPVFTSRDWIEPIGKFKHHISVHDCFVKINDDGTALITDLE
;
A
#
# COMPACT_ATOMS: atom_id res chain seq x y z
N MET A 1 -10.36 8.59 -4.02
CA MET A 1 -10.24 8.71 -2.54
C MET A 1 -9.00 9.51 -2.20
N ASN A 2 -9.05 10.39 -1.20
CA ASN A 2 -7.90 11.18 -0.74
C ASN A 2 -7.79 11.07 0.79
N LYS A 3 -6.63 10.67 1.34
CA LYS A 3 -6.45 10.43 2.77
C LYS A 3 -5.03 10.77 3.23
N LYS A 4 -4.90 11.44 4.36
CA LYS A 4 -3.63 11.54 5.11
C LYS A 4 -3.54 10.33 6.05
N VAL A 5 -2.39 9.67 6.06
CA VAL A 5 -2.16 8.45 6.84
C VAL A 5 -0.83 8.52 7.58
N GLY A 6 -0.77 7.90 8.75
CA GLY A 6 0.49 7.80 9.52
C GLY A 6 1.43 6.77 8.91
N VAL A 7 0.88 5.66 8.39
CA VAL A 7 1.64 4.64 7.64
C VAL A 7 0.84 4.15 6.43
N ALA A 8 1.47 4.18 5.26
CA ALA A 8 1.04 3.42 4.10
C ALA A 8 1.99 2.23 3.89
N GLN A 9 1.45 1.02 3.76
CA GLN A 9 2.22 -0.20 3.48
C GLN A 9 1.76 -0.80 2.15
N ILE A 10 2.71 -1.11 1.29
CA ILE A 10 2.49 -1.61 -0.06
C ILE A 10 3.03 -3.04 -0.14
N ARG A 11 2.20 -3.96 -0.63
CA ARG A 11 2.60 -5.35 -0.90
C ARG A 11 1.92 -5.89 -2.14
N TYR A 12 2.67 -6.70 -2.90
CA TYR A 12 2.11 -7.40 -4.04
C TYR A 12 0.97 -8.34 -3.60
N ASN A 13 -0.14 -8.31 -4.33
CA ASN A 13 -1.25 -9.22 -4.10
C ASN A 13 -0.90 -10.60 -4.68
N THR A 14 -0.52 -11.55 -3.82
CA THR A 14 -0.15 -12.91 -4.25
C THR A 14 -1.29 -13.70 -4.89
N ASP A 15 -2.52 -13.24 -4.71
CA ASP A 15 -3.71 -13.84 -5.31
C ASP A 15 -4.12 -13.13 -6.61
N SER A 16 -3.36 -12.12 -7.06
CA SER A 16 -3.64 -11.43 -8.32
C SER A 16 -3.44 -12.36 -9.51
N ASN A 17 -4.33 -12.23 -10.48
CA ASN A 17 -4.21 -12.86 -11.80
C ASN A 17 -3.18 -12.15 -12.70
N GLY A 18 -2.53 -11.09 -12.22
CA GLY A 18 -1.55 -10.28 -12.96
C GLY A 18 -2.17 -9.33 -13.98
N HIS A 19 -3.50 -9.22 -14.03
CA HIS A 19 -4.22 -8.37 -14.96
C HIS A 19 -4.87 -7.18 -14.27
N ASP A 20 -5.51 -7.43 -13.13
CA ASP A 20 -6.18 -6.40 -12.36
C ASP A 20 -5.79 -6.55 -10.88
N GLN A 21 -5.92 -5.46 -10.12
CA GLN A 21 -5.96 -5.48 -8.67
C GLN A 21 -4.69 -6.09 -8.05
N CYS A 22 -3.55 -5.71 -8.62
CA CYS A 22 -2.24 -6.32 -8.41
C CYS A 22 -1.60 -5.99 -7.04
N TRP A 23 -2.07 -4.95 -6.35
CA TRP A 23 -1.42 -4.48 -5.12
C TRP A 23 -2.40 -4.38 -3.96
N ARG A 24 -1.91 -4.78 -2.78
CA ARG A 24 -2.54 -4.52 -1.48
C ARG A 24 -1.89 -3.28 -0.89
N LEU A 25 -2.70 -2.25 -0.70
CA LEU A 25 -2.32 -1.01 -0.03
C LEU A 25 -3.00 -0.99 1.34
N VAL A 26 -2.19 -1.01 2.40
CA VAL A 26 -2.67 -0.95 3.79
C VAL A 26 -2.45 0.46 4.32
N LEU A 27 -3.53 1.13 4.69
CA LEU A 27 -3.57 2.53 5.12
C LEU A 27 -4.03 2.60 6.58
N ASP A 28 -3.10 2.84 7.51
CA ASP A 28 -3.36 2.81 8.95
C ASP A 28 -4.11 1.54 9.42
N GLY A 29 -3.74 0.38 8.84
CA GLY A 29 -4.34 -0.92 9.12
C GLY A 29 -5.56 -1.29 8.27
N GLU A 30 -6.08 -0.37 7.46
CA GLU A 30 -7.19 -0.64 6.53
C GLU A 30 -6.65 -1.09 5.17
N GLU A 31 -7.06 -2.27 4.70
CA GLU A 31 -6.57 -2.82 3.44
C GLU A 31 -7.46 -2.45 2.25
N ILE A 32 -6.84 -1.98 1.17
CA ILE A 32 -7.46 -1.62 -0.10
C ILE A 32 -6.70 -2.30 -1.23
N ILE A 33 -7.44 -2.80 -2.21
CA ILE A 33 -6.87 -3.37 -3.43
C ILE A 33 -6.79 -2.30 -4.51
N VAL A 34 -5.62 -2.16 -5.12
CA VAL A 34 -5.33 -1.13 -6.14
C VAL A 34 -4.61 -1.73 -7.34
N GLU A 35 -4.72 -1.08 -8.49
CA GLU A 35 -4.16 -1.55 -9.75
C GLU A 35 -2.65 -1.31 -9.81
N SER A 36 -2.23 -0.11 -9.45
CA SER A 36 -0.83 0.31 -9.45
C SER A 36 -0.56 1.29 -8.32
N VAL A 37 0.71 1.42 -7.94
CA VAL A 37 1.15 2.36 -6.91
C VAL A 37 2.33 3.17 -7.43
N GLN A 38 2.22 4.50 -7.34
CA GLN A 38 3.30 5.46 -7.58
C GLN A 38 3.68 6.10 -6.25
N ILE A 39 4.98 6.14 -5.95
CA ILE A 39 5.48 6.64 -4.66
C ILE A 39 6.47 7.77 -4.92
N HIS A 40 6.09 8.98 -4.52
CA HIS A 40 6.90 10.19 -4.58
C HIS A 40 7.19 10.68 -3.15
N ALA A 41 7.76 9.79 -2.34
CA ALA A 41 8.09 10.04 -0.94
C ALA A 41 9.24 9.12 -0.50
N PRO A 42 9.96 9.42 0.60
CA PRO A 42 10.93 8.50 1.17
C PRO A 42 10.29 7.16 1.58
N VAL A 43 10.94 6.06 1.20
CA VAL A 43 10.46 4.69 1.48
C VAL A 43 11.40 3.96 2.42
N PHE A 44 10.84 2.99 3.14
CA PHE A 44 11.59 2.00 3.90
C PHE A 44 10.93 0.63 3.79
N THR A 45 11.67 -0.44 4.07
CA THR A 45 11.10 -1.79 4.13
C THR A 45 10.58 -2.08 5.54
N SER A 46 9.39 -2.65 5.66
CA SER A 46 8.89 -3.19 6.93
C SER A 46 8.28 -4.58 6.74
N ARG A 47 7.84 -5.21 7.83
CA ARG A 47 7.17 -6.51 7.79
C ARG A 47 6.21 -6.67 8.96
N ASP A 48 5.13 -7.42 8.72
CA ASP A 48 4.17 -7.79 9.76
C ASP A 48 4.00 -9.30 9.80
N TRP A 49 3.71 -9.80 11.01
CA TRP A 49 3.36 -11.21 11.21
C TRP A 49 1.88 -11.42 10.90
N ILE A 50 1.57 -12.34 9.98
CA ILE A 50 0.19 -12.66 9.61
C ILE A 50 -0.17 -13.99 10.26
N GLU A 51 -0.84 -13.92 11.42
CA GLU A 51 -1.21 -15.07 12.26
C GLU A 51 -1.91 -16.20 11.46
N PRO A 52 -2.94 -15.91 10.62
CA PRO A 52 -3.66 -16.98 9.92
C PRO A 52 -2.80 -17.84 8.96
N ILE A 53 -1.67 -17.32 8.49
CA ILE A 53 -0.77 -18.05 7.58
C ILE A 53 0.59 -18.38 8.22
N GLY A 54 0.80 -18.00 9.48
CA GLY A 54 2.03 -18.25 10.24
C GLY A 54 3.30 -17.75 9.56
N LYS A 55 3.26 -16.59 8.90
CA LYS A 55 4.39 -16.05 8.13
C LYS A 55 4.51 -14.54 8.25
N PHE A 56 5.76 -14.05 8.18
CA PHE A 56 6.01 -12.64 7.92
C PHE A 56 5.70 -12.28 6.48
N LYS A 57 5.05 -11.13 6.29
CA LYS A 57 4.89 -10.50 4.98
C LYS A 57 5.64 -9.18 4.97
N HIS A 58 6.42 -8.97 3.92
CA HIS A 58 7.23 -7.78 3.74
C HIS A 58 6.45 -6.72 2.96
N HIS A 59 6.71 -5.46 3.29
CA HIS A 59 6.07 -4.29 2.72
C HIS A 59 7.14 -3.26 2.33
N ILE A 60 6.85 -2.49 1.28
CA ILE A 60 7.41 -1.14 1.13
C ILE A 60 6.50 -0.21 1.91
N SER A 61 7.09 0.67 2.73
CA SER A 61 6.33 1.50 3.66
C SER A 61 6.73 2.97 3.54
N VAL A 62 5.75 3.83 3.78
CA VAL A 62 5.89 5.29 3.77
C VAL A 62 5.23 5.81 5.05
N HIS A 63 5.95 6.64 5.80
CA HIS A 63 5.43 7.32 6.99
C HIS A 63 4.86 8.68 6.62
N ASP A 64 3.86 9.12 7.40
CA ASP A 64 3.34 10.49 7.40
C ASP A 64 3.15 11.01 5.97
N CYS A 65 2.21 10.41 5.24
CA CYS A 65 2.04 10.63 3.80
C CYS A 65 0.60 10.96 3.43
N PHE A 66 0.43 11.51 2.22
CA PHE A 66 -0.84 11.69 1.57
C PHE A 66 -1.04 10.63 0.50
N VAL A 67 -2.23 10.05 0.46
CA VAL A 67 -2.60 9.00 -0.49
C VAL A 67 -3.81 9.44 -1.30
N LYS A 68 -3.67 9.41 -2.63
CA LYS A 68 -4.75 9.62 -3.59
C LYS A 68 -4.94 8.36 -4.42
N ILE A 69 -6.16 7.82 -4.44
CA ILE A 69 -6.55 6.71 -5.31
C ILE A 69 -7.50 7.26 -6.37
N ASN A 70 -7.12 7.13 -7.64
CA ASN A 70 -7.91 7.54 -8.80
C ASN A 70 -8.93 6.45 -9.20
N ASP A 71 -9.87 6.82 -10.08
CA ASP A 71 -10.96 5.92 -10.51
C ASP A 71 -10.45 4.72 -11.34
N ASP A 72 -9.27 4.83 -11.94
CA ASP A 72 -8.58 3.75 -12.65
C ASP A 72 -7.85 2.77 -11.72
N GLY A 73 -7.94 2.97 -10.40
CA GLY A 73 -7.27 2.13 -9.41
C GLY A 73 -5.80 2.48 -9.19
N THR A 74 -5.27 3.56 -9.78
CA THR A 74 -3.91 4.02 -9.52
C THR A 74 -3.86 4.76 -8.18
N ALA A 75 -2.98 4.30 -7.28
CA ALA A 75 -2.65 4.98 -6.03
C ALA A 75 -1.39 5.84 -6.18
N LEU A 76 -1.47 7.11 -5.80
CA LEU A 76 -0.35 8.03 -5.69
C LEU A 76 -0.09 8.33 -4.21
N ILE A 77 1.14 8.09 -3.76
CA ILE A 77 1.61 8.38 -2.41
C ILE A 77 2.64 9.51 -2.47
N THR A 78 2.42 10.59 -1.75
CA THR A 78 3.34 11.73 -1.62
C THR A 78 3.65 12.00 -0.16
N ASP A 79 4.75 12.68 0.11
CA ASP A 79 5.02 13.25 1.42
C ASP A 79 3.96 14.29 1.80
N LEU A 80 3.92 14.61 3.10
CA LEU A 80 3.20 15.77 3.60
C LEU A 80 4.12 16.97 3.47
N GLU A 81 3.88 17.83 2.48
CA GLU A 81 4.52 19.15 2.40
C GLU A 81 4.34 19.95 3.69
#